data_AF-G0QI93-F1
#
_entry.id   AF-G0QI93-F1
#
_cell.length_a   1.000
_cell.length_b   1.000
_cell.length_c   1.000
_cell.angle_alpha   90.00
_cell.angle_beta   90.00
_cell.angle_gamma   90.00
#
_symmetry.space_group_name_H-M   'P 1'
#
loop_
_entity.id
_entity.type
_entity.pdbx_description
1 polymer ?
#
loop_
_entity_poly.entity_id
_entity_poly.type
_entity_poly.pdbx_seq_one_letter_code
_entity_poly.pdbx_strand_id
1 'polypeptide(L)' 'MDAPSGINADTGEGYNPCVRPDFTVTLGIPKKGLSRENSGKLFLADTGIPIYAVEENNVDAPDFKSRSLINISNQP' A
#
# COMPACT_ATOMS: atom_id res chain seq x y z
N MET A 1 -3.84 9.13 1.71
CA MET A 1 -2.60 8.68 2.36
C MET A 1 -2.91 7.37 3.03
N ASP A 2 -2.02 6.40 2.92
CA ASP A 2 -2.11 5.05 3.44
C ASP A 2 -3.22 4.15 2.85
N ALA A 3 -4.48 4.59 2.88
CA ALA A 3 -5.58 4.01 2.12
C ALA A 3 -6.59 5.11 1.72
N PRO A 4 -7.39 4.93 0.66
CA PRO A 4 -8.51 5.81 0.37
C PRO A 4 -9.55 5.76 1.51
N SER A 5 -10.08 6.92 1.91
CA SER A 5 -11.15 6.96 2.91
C SER A 5 -12.38 6.22 2.40
N GLY A 6 -12.91 5.31 3.23
CA GLY A 6 -14.05 4.47 2.88
C GLY A 6 -13.70 3.17 2.16
N ILE A 7 -12.42 2.82 1.99
CA ILE A 7 -11.99 1.48 1.53
C ILE A 7 -11.53 0.63 2.71
N ASN A 8 -11.98 -0.62 2.75
CA ASN A 8 -11.43 -1.65 3.62
C ASN A 8 -10.04 -2.06 3.13
N ALA A 9 -9.00 -1.86 3.95
CA ALA A 9 -7.60 -2.10 3.59
C ALA A 9 -7.24 -3.58 3.39
N ASP A 10 -8.05 -4.52 3.89
CA ASP A 10 -7.79 -5.96 3.82
C ASP A 10 -8.55 -6.61 2.66
N THR A 11 -9.80 -6.17 2.42
CA THR A 11 -10.71 -6.79 1.44
C THR A 11 -10.88 -5.96 0.17
N GLY A 12 -10.60 -4.66 0.22
CA GLY A 12 -10.86 -3.72 -0.87
C GLY A 12 -12.31 -3.27 -1.01
N GLU A 13 -13.20 -3.69 -0.11
CA GLU A 13 -14.61 -3.28 -0.07
C GLU A 13 -14.74 -1.77 0.15
N GLY A 14 -15.56 -1.09 -0.66
CA GLY A 14 -15.86 0.33 -0.52
C GLY A 14 -17.18 0.57 0.21
N TYR A 15 -17.14 1.36 1.30
CA TYR A 15 -18.30 1.79 2.07
C TYR A 15 -18.77 3.19 1.64
N ASN A 16 -20.06 3.50 1.79
CA ASN A 16 -20.58 4.83 1.44
C ASN A 16 -20.42 5.81 2.62
N PRO A 17 -19.72 6.95 2.48
CA PRO A 17 -19.02 7.44 1.28
C PRO A 17 -17.63 6.84 1.08
N CYS A 18 -17.25 6.63 -0.20
CA CYS A 18 -15.95 6.10 -0.61
C CYS A 18 -15.23 7.08 -1.55
N VAL A 19 -14.00 7.47 -1.21
CA VAL A 19 -13.20 8.38 -2.05
C VAL A 19 -12.50 7.60 -3.16
N ARG A 20 -12.49 8.18 -4.37
CA ARG A 20 -11.74 7.68 -5.53
C ARG A 20 -10.56 8.62 -5.83
N PRO A 21 -9.36 8.34 -5.31
CA PRO A 21 -8.20 9.21 -5.51
C PRO A 21 -7.51 8.93 -6.85
N ASP A 22 -6.86 9.95 -7.41
CA ASP A 22 -5.94 9.77 -8.55
C ASP A 22 -4.65 9.03 -8.14
N PHE A 23 -4.22 9.21 -6.88
CA PHE A 23 -2.99 8.68 -6.31
C PHE A 23 -3.18 8.25 -4.86
N THR A 24 -2.60 7.11 -4.48
CA THR A 24 -2.49 6.64 -3.10
C THR A 24 -1.04 6.30 -2.77
N VAL A 25 -0.56 6.73 -1.61
CA VAL A 25 0.74 6.34 -1.05
C VAL A 25 0.47 5.46 0.17
N THR A 26 0.75 4.16 0.10
CA THR A 26 0.67 3.21 1.21
C THR A 26 2.01 3.09 1.93
N LEU A 27 1.99 2.73 3.21
CA LEU A 27 3.17 2.86 4.09
C LEU A 27 3.72 1.48 4.47
N GLY A 28 5.05 1.33 4.40
CA GLY A 28 5.72 0.12 4.90
C GLY A 28 5.51 -1.09 3.99
N ILE A 29 4.39 -1.80 4.15
CA ILE A 29 4.05 -3.03 3.42
C ILE A 29 2.77 -2.81 2.60
N PRO A 30 2.66 -3.34 1.37
CA PRO A 30 1.43 -3.25 0.58
C PRO A 30 0.21 -3.82 1.31
N LYS A 31 -0.89 -3.08 1.31
CA LYS A 31 -2.17 -3.54 1.81
C LYS A 31 -2.88 -4.41 0.78
N LYS A 32 -3.29 -5.60 1.18
CA LYS A 32 -3.93 -6.61 0.32
C LYS A 32 -5.20 -6.10 -0.37
N GLY A 33 -5.99 -5.27 0.31
CA GLY A 33 -7.24 -4.73 -0.22
C GLY A 33 -7.04 -3.57 -1.19
N LEU A 34 -5.82 -3.05 -1.38
CA LEU A 34 -5.59 -1.92 -2.27
C LEU A 34 -5.21 -2.40 -3.68
N SER A 35 -5.90 -1.85 -4.67
CA SER A 35 -5.65 -2.11 -6.08
C SER A 35 -5.68 -0.81 -6.86
N ARG A 36 -5.21 -0.83 -8.11
CA ARG A 36 -5.30 0.33 -8.99
C ARG A 36 -6.74 0.84 -9.17
N GLU A 37 -7.72 -0.06 -9.10
CA GLU A 37 -9.13 0.27 -9.29
C GLU A 37 -9.70 1.12 -8.16
N ASN A 38 -9.38 0.77 -6.90
CA ASN A 38 -9.93 1.46 -5.74
C ASN A 38 -9.02 2.56 -5.18
N SER A 39 -7.74 2.59 -5.55
CA SER A 39 -6.74 3.50 -4.99
C SER A 39 -6.04 4.40 -6.01
N GLY A 40 -6.41 4.33 -7.29
CA GLY A 40 -5.74 5.07 -8.36
C GLY A 40 -4.31 4.56 -8.57
N LYS A 41 -3.37 5.46 -8.87
CA LYS A 41 -1.95 5.06 -8.91
C LYS A 41 -1.44 4.81 -7.49
N LEU A 42 -0.99 3.60 -7.23
CA LEU A 42 -0.52 3.15 -5.92
C LEU A 42 1.00 3.20 -5.82
N PHE A 43 1.49 3.85 -4.77
CA PHE A 43 2.90 3.96 -4.41
C PHE A 43 3.11 3.39 -3.02
N LEU A 44 4.26 2.75 -2.79
CA LEU A 44 4.71 2.30 -1.48
C LEU A 44 5.82 3.22 -0.99
N ALA A 45 5.68 3.74 0.23
CA ALA A 45 6.69 4.56 0.89
C ALA A 45 7.50 3.74 1.90
N ASP A 46 8.82 3.93 1.85
CA ASP A 46 9.72 3.47 2.88
C ASP A 46 9.52 4.33 4.14
N THR A 47 9.21 3.68 5.25
CA THR A 47 9.01 4.32 6.55
C THR A 47 10.09 3.96 7.57
N GLY A 48 11.16 3.27 7.12
CA GLY A 48 12.27 2.85 7.97
C GLY A 48 11.95 1.63 8.82
N ILE A 49 11.04 0.75 8.36
CA ILE A 49 10.76 -0.52 9.05
C ILE A 49 12.04 -1.37 9.01
N PRO A 50 12.60 -1.76 10.17
CA PRO A 50 13.80 -2.59 10.19
C PRO A 50 13.54 -3.97 9.58
N ILE A 51 14.51 -4.51 8.83
CA ILE A 51 14.36 -5.79 8.13
C ILE A 51 14.01 -6.94 9.07
N TYR A 52 14.61 -6.99 10.27
CA TYR A 52 14.36 -8.03 11.27
C TYR A 52 12.88 -8.07 11.70
N ALA A 53 12.20 -6.91 11.76
CA ALA A 53 10.80 -6.84 12.16
C ALA A 53 9.88 -7.46 11.10
N VAL A 54 10.28 -7.38 9.82
CA VAL A 54 9.55 -8.00 8.71
C VAL A 54 9.77 -9.52 8.72
N GLU A 55 11.03 -9.94 8.91
CA GLU A 55 11.43 -11.35 8.98
C GLU A 55 10.76 -12.09 10.14
N GLU A 56 10.73 -11.50 11.35
CA GLU A 56 10.06 -12.07 12.54
C GLU A 56 8.56 -12.32 12.34
N ASN A 57 7.92 -11.54 11.46
CA ASN A 57 6.48 -11.64 11.19
C ASN A 57 6.16 -12.48 9.94
N ASN A 58 7.16 -13.10 9.29
CA ASN A 58 7.01 -13.88 8.06
C ASN A 58 6.29 -13.09 6.95
N VAL A 59 6.64 -11.81 6.79
CA VAL A 59 6.14 -10.95 5.72
C VAL A 59 7.22 -10.77 4.66
N ASP A 60 6.84 -10.61 3.40
CA ASP A 60 7.80 -10.31 2.34
C ASP A 60 8.25 -8.84 2.43
N ALA A 61 9.54 -8.61 2.63
CA ALA A 61 10.13 -7.28 2.67
C ALA A 61 10.10 -6.64 1.27
N PRO A 62 9.55 -5.42 1.12
CA PRO A 62 9.59 -4.71 -0.14
C PRO A 62 11.03 -4.28 -0.48
N ASP A 63 11.44 -4.51 -1.74
CA ASP A 63 12.68 -3.94 -2.26
C ASP A 63 12.44 -2.50 -2.76
N PHE A 64 12.89 -1.54 -1.97
CA PHE A 64 12.80 -0.12 -2.28
C PHE A 64 13.83 0.37 -3.31
N LYS A 65 14.79 -0.47 -3.76
CA LYS A 65 15.79 -0.14 -4.80
C LYS A 65 16.53 1.18 -4.56
N SER A 66 16.88 1.44 -3.29
CA SER A 66 17.51 2.69 -2.83
C SER A 66 16.67 3.96 -3.07
N ARG A 67 15.34 3.86 -3.08
CA ARG A 67 14.39 4.99 -3.20
C ARG A 67 13.48 5.04 -1.97
N SER A 68 12.94 6.21 -1.65
CA SER A 68 11.94 6.34 -0.57
C SER A 68 10.51 6.04 -1.03
N LEU A 69 10.28 5.93 -2.34
CA LEU A 69 8.96 5.71 -2.94
C LEU A 69 9.07 4.86 -4.19
N ILE A 70 8.27 3.79 -4.29
CA ILE A 70 8.18 2.91 -5.46
C ILE A 70 6.74 2.81 -5.95
N ASN A 71 6.52 2.73 -7.26
CA ASN A 71 5.20 2.52 -7.84
C ASN A 71 4.87 1.02 -7.85
N ILE A 72 3.77 0.64 -7.23
CA ILE A 72 3.28 -0.75 -7.13
C ILE A 72 1.94 -0.97 -7.82
N SER A 73 1.47 -0.02 -8.63
CA SER A 73 0.15 -0.07 -9.30
C SER A 73 -0.08 -1.29 -10.19
N ASN A 74 0.99 -2.01 -10.56
CA ASN A 74 0.96 -3.18 -11.45
C ASN A 74 1.53 -4.44 -10.77
N GLN A 75 1.78 -4.42 -9.47
CA GLN A 75 2.11 -5.65 -8.75
C GLN A 75 0.86 -6.52 -8.65
N PRO A 76 0.99 -7.86 -8.77
CA PRO A 76 -0.14 -8.79 -8.69
C PRO A 76 -0.88 -8.70 -7.36
#